data_AF-A0A328SI37-F1
#
_entry.id   AF-A0A328SI37-F1
#
_cell.length_a   1.000
_cell.length_b   1.000
_cell.length_c   1.000
_cell.angle_alpha   90.00
_cell.angle_beta   90.00
_cell.angle_gamma   90.00
#
_symmetry.space_group_name_H-M   'P 1'
#
loop_
_entity.id
_entity.type
_entity.pdbx_description
1 polymer ?
#
loop_
_entity_poly.entity_id
_entity_poly.type
_entity_poly.pdbx_seq_one_letter_code
_entity_poly.pdbx_strand_id
1 'polypeptide(L)'
;MESIIKLDDVKVNTWEMGKVRAEVKNADGVPLNGRAIVKINHISRIQGYVVNGIFEEEHDFSDLYDDEYDLYMIYGGTEHSDPADATAKLYLNHDKPIEVPIFDLQNACYRLTKWIDVNKKLPGKIAIKKEQVSVANLLYALANCVKKINDEDPSDVMVTKFNPPKVSSENIKEDIQLTKDEYIQIANEIITTMDDSKNSPAFIEVNGEKLGFMNLIYTFCKIIQNSSENGLISTVYVRPWKEIVAK
;
A
#
# COMPACT_ATOMS: atom_id res chain seq x y z
N MET A 1 -40.32 -1.64 -27.25
CA MET A 1 -40.58 -1.37 -25.82
C MET A 1 -39.32 -0.77 -25.25
N GLU A 2 -39.44 0.31 -24.49
CA GLU A 2 -38.27 0.97 -23.90
C GLU A 2 -37.49 -0.01 -23.02
N SER A 3 -36.16 -0.02 -23.20
CA SER A 3 -35.23 -0.79 -22.36
C SER A 3 -34.64 0.14 -21.29
N ILE A 4 -34.51 -0.38 -20.07
CA ILE A 4 -33.96 0.32 -18.93
C ILE A 4 -32.74 -0.46 -18.46
N ILE A 5 -31.60 0.23 -18.36
CA ILE A 5 -30.36 -0.33 -17.84
C ILE A 5 -30.09 0.27 -16.45
N LYS A 6 -29.80 -0.58 -15.49
CA LYS A 6 -29.20 -0.20 -14.21
C LYS A 6 -27.77 -0.72 -14.19
N LEU A 7 -26.82 0.15 -14.50
CA LEU A 7 -25.38 -0.13 -14.46
C LEU A 7 -24.83 0.22 -13.08
N ASP A 8 -24.10 -0.71 -12.47
CA ASP A 8 -23.51 -0.50 -11.15
C ASP A 8 -22.15 0.23 -11.30
N ASP A 9 -21.83 1.13 -10.36
CA ASP A 9 -20.47 1.66 -10.20
C ASP A 9 -19.51 0.50 -9.89
N VAL A 10 -18.30 0.58 -10.44
CA VAL A 10 -17.29 -0.47 -10.34
C VAL A 10 -16.09 0.05 -9.56
N LYS A 11 -15.61 -0.73 -8.60
CA LYS A 11 -14.37 -0.47 -7.86
C LYS A 11 -13.43 -1.63 -8.08
N VAL A 12 -12.21 -1.36 -8.56
CA VAL A 12 -11.25 -2.40 -8.96
C VAL A 12 -9.87 -2.08 -8.42
N ASN A 13 -9.22 -3.09 -7.85
CA ASN A 13 -7.78 -3.05 -7.65
C ASN A 13 -7.09 -3.41 -8.98
N THR A 14 -6.19 -2.57 -9.49
CA THR A 14 -5.62 -2.77 -10.84
C THR A 14 -4.70 -3.98 -10.98
N TRP A 15 -4.47 -4.73 -9.91
CA TRP A 15 -3.78 -6.01 -9.92
C TRP A 15 -4.72 -7.23 -9.90
N GLU A 16 -6.04 -7.01 -10.06
CA GLU A 16 -7.10 -8.01 -10.06
C GLU A 16 -8.02 -7.82 -11.27
N MET A 17 -8.80 -8.86 -11.61
CA MET A 17 -9.89 -8.73 -12.59
C MET A 17 -11.04 -7.95 -11.95
N GLY A 18 -11.49 -6.90 -12.61
CA GLY A 18 -12.68 -6.15 -12.21
C GLY A 18 -13.94 -6.73 -12.83
N LYS A 19 -15.08 -6.57 -12.17
CA LYS A 19 -16.36 -7.12 -12.60
C LYS A 19 -17.33 -6.00 -12.95
N VAL A 20 -17.80 -5.96 -14.19
CA VAL A 20 -18.83 -5.01 -14.64
C VAL A 20 -20.17 -5.72 -14.68
N ARG A 21 -21.16 -5.17 -13.98
CA ARG A 21 -22.49 -5.75 -13.89
C ARG A 21 -23.57 -4.72 -14.20
N ALA A 22 -24.60 -5.13 -14.93
CA ALA A 22 -25.80 -4.34 -15.12
C ALA A 22 -27.06 -5.21 -15.15
N GLU A 23 -28.17 -4.63 -14.74
CA GLU A 23 -29.51 -5.18 -14.97
C GLU A 23 -30.17 -4.49 -16.16
N VAL A 24 -30.80 -5.28 -17.03
CA VAL A 24 -31.47 -4.79 -18.23
C VAL A 24 -32.88 -5.38 -18.31
N LYS A 25 -33.88 -4.50 -18.26
CA LYS A 25 -35.31 -4.85 -18.25
C LYS A 25 -36.06 -3.96 -19.24
N ASN A 26 -37.25 -4.36 -19.67
CA ASN A 26 -38.16 -3.44 -20.36
C ASN A 26 -38.88 -2.54 -19.34
N ALA A 27 -39.68 -1.58 -19.85
CA ALA A 27 -40.52 -0.69 -19.03
C ALA A 27 -41.48 -1.42 -18.06
N ASP A 28 -41.86 -2.67 -18.37
CA ASP A 28 -42.73 -3.50 -17.52
C ASP A 28 -41.96 -4.31 -16.46
N GLY A 29 -40.62 -4.16 -16.41
CA GLY A 29 -39.75 -4.89 -15.48
C GLY A 29 -39.40 -6.32 -15.91
N VAL A 30 -39.75 -6.73 -17.13
CA VAL A 30 -39.42 -8.05 -17.69
C VAL A 30 -37.93 -8.09 -18.06
N PRO A 31 -37.17 -9.11 -17.64
CA PRO A 31 -35.76 -9.27 -17.98
C PRO A 31 -35.56 -9.42 -19.49
N LEU A 32 -34.53 -8.75 -20.02
CA LEU A 32 -34.22 -8.80 -21.45
C LEU A 32 -33.00 -9.69 -21.74
N ASN A 33 -32.86 -10.12 -23.00
CA ASN A 33 -31.68 -10.80 -23.50
C ASN A 33 -31.12 -10.03 -24.69
N GLY A 34 -29.82 -10.08 -24.93
CA GLY A 34 -29.25 -9.46 -26.12
C GLY A 34 -27.78 -9.10 -25.96
N ARG A 35 -27.22 -8.40 -26.94
CA ARG A 35 -25.81 -7.97 -26.88
C ARG A 35 -25.69 -6.65 -26.13
N ALA A 36 -24.62 -6.53 -25.37
CA ALA A 36 -24.20 -5.26 -24.79
C ALA A 36 -22.70 -5.05 -24.94
N ILE A 37 -22.32 -3.79 -25.00
CA ILE A 37 -20.93 -3.35 -25.01
C ILE A 37 -20.71 -2.32 -23.91
N VAL A 38 -19.54 -2.34 -23.29
CA VAL A 38 -19.11 -1.32 -22.33
C VAL A 38 -17.90 -0.60 -22.90
N LYS A 39 -17.98 0.72 -22.89
CA LYS A 39 -16.92 1.63 -23.27
C LYS A 39 -16.31 2.28 -22.05
N ILE A 40 -15.01 2.50 -22.11
CA ILE A 40 -14.24 3.27 -21.12
C ILE A 40 -13.50 4.33 -21.92
N ASN A 41 -13.64 5.60 -21.55
CA ASN A 41 -13.16 6.74 -22.38
C ASN A 41 -13.61 6.64 -23.84
N HIS A 42 -14.87 6.27 -24.07
CA HIS A 42 -15.47 6.09 -25.40
C HIS A 42 -14.89 4.98 -26.28
N ILE A 43 -13.93 4.18 -25.79
CA ILE A 43 -13.37 3.02 -26.49
C ILE A 43 -14.11 1.76 -26.02
N SER A 44 -14.63 0.97 -26.96
CA SER A 44 -15.24 -0.33 -26.66
C SER A 44 -14.18 -1.29 -26.12
N ARG A 45 -14.31 -1.68 -24.85
CA ARG A 45 -13.34 -2.56 -24.17
C ARG A 45 -13.92 -3.89 -23.72
N ILE A 46 -15.22 -3.92 -23.42
CA ILE A 46 -15.91 -5.13 -22.95
C ILE A 46 -17.12 -5.36 -23.84
N GLN A 47 -17.30 -6.59 -24.28
CA GLN A 47 -18.45 -7.01 -25.09
C GLN A 47 -18.98 -8.32 -24.54
N GLY A 48 -20.29 -8.44 -24.43
CA GLY A 48 -20.91 -9.62 -23.84
C GLY A 48 -22.40 -9.67 -24.13
N TYR A 49 -23.08 -10.53 -23.38
CA TYR A 49 -24.51 -10.73 -23.51
C TYR A 49 -25.23 -10.41 -22.22
N VAL A 50 -26.37 -9.74 -22.35
CA VAL A 50 -27.41 -9.76 -21.34
C VAL A 50 -28.11 -11.11 -21.45
N VAL A 51 -28.11 -11.87 -20.36
CA VAL A 51 -28.84 -13.13 -20.23
C VAL A 51 -29.77 -13.05 -19.03
N ASN A 52 -31.06 -13.28 -19.25
CA ASN A 52 -32.12 -13.17 -18.25
C ASN A 52 -32.05 -11.84 -17.46
N GLY A 53 -31.84 -10.74 -18.20
CA GLY A 53 -31.74 -9.38 -17.68
C GLY A 53 -30.43 -9.04 -16.99
N ILE A 54 -29.41 -9.91 -17.01
CA ILE A 54 -28.11 -9.64 -16.37
C ILE A 54 -27.02 -9.60 -17.43
N PHE A 55 -26.28 -8.49 -17.46
CA PHE A 55 -24.95 -8.42 -18.07
C PHE A 55 -23.91 -8.53 -16.97
N GLU A 56 -22.92 -9.39 -17.15
CA GLU A 56 -21.87 -9.60 -16.18
C GLU A 56 -20.60 -10.08 -16.88
N GLU A 57 -19.53 -9.28 -16.87
CA GLU A 57 -18.26 -9.60 -17.51
C GLU A 57 -17.09 -9.20 -16.61
N GLU A 58 -16.05 -10.02 -16.61
CA GLU A 58 -14.77 -9.71 -15.96
C GLU A 58 -13.81 -9.07 -16.98
N HIS A 59 -13.02 -8.09 -16.52
CA HIS A 59 -12.05 -7.40 -17.36
C HIS A 59 -10.79 -7.03 -16.57
N ASP A 60 -9.64 -7.05 -17.26
CA ASP A 60 -8.37 -6.56 -16.74
C ASP A 60 -8.31 -5.05 -16.96
N PHE A 61 -8.15 -4.28 -15.88
CA PHE A 61 -8.07 -2.82 -15.90
C PHE A 61 -6.66 -2.29 -15.62
N SER A 62 -5.64 -3.17 -15.62
CA SER A 62 -4.26 -2.83 -15.25
C SER A 62 -3.58 -1.84 -16.19
N ASP A 63 -4.09 -1.64 -17.40
CA ASP A 63 -3.55 -0.71 -18.39
C ASP A 63 -4.07 0.73 -18.23
N LEU A 64 -5.09 0.94 -17.41
CA LEU A 64 -5.67 2.25 -17.12
C LEU A 64 -4.83 2.96 -16.05
N TYR A 65 -4.57 4.27 -16.23
CA TYR A 65 -3.66 5.04 -15.37
C TYR A 65 -4.36 5.92 -14.32
N ASP A 66 -5.40 6.66 -14.72
CA ASP A 66 -6.14 7.53 -13.80
C ASP A 66 -6.89 6.74 -12.72
N ASP A 67 -7.27 7.41 -11.63
CA ASP A 67 -8.00 6.80 -10.51
C ASP A 67 -9.51 6.63 -10.81
N GLU A 68 -10.04 7.36 -11.79
CA GLU A 68 -11.47 7.39 -12.12
C GLU A 68 -11.70 7.46 -13.63
N TYR A 69 -12.69 6.70 -14.12
CA TYR A 69 -13.18 6.73 -15.49
C TYR A 69 -14.71 6.71 -15.55
N ASP A 70 -15.26 7.23 -16.65
CA ASP A 70 -16.66 7.02 -17.01
C ASP A 70 -16.81 5.67 -17.73
N LEU A 71 -17.73 4.84 -17.23
CA LEU A 71 -18.23 3.66 -17.91
C LEU A 71 -19.48 4.02 -18.69
N TYR A 72 -19.52 3.59 -19.95
CA TYR A 72 -20.69 3.77 -20.80
C TYR A 72 -21.12 2.43 -21.39
N MET A 73 -22.23 1.90 -20.90
CA MET A 73 -22.82 0.67 -21.40
C MET A 73 -23.87 0.98 -22.48
N ILE A 74 -23.85 0.22 -23.56
CA ILE A 74 -24.86 0.24 -24.62
C ILE A 74 -25.45 -1.15 -24.75
N TYR A 75 -26.76 -1.27 -24.60
CA TYR A 75 -27.54 -2.46 -24.93
C TYR A 75 -28.15 -2.32 -26.32
N GLY A 76 -27.92 -3.32 -27.17
CA GLY A 76 -28.28 -3.27 -28.60
C GLY A 76 -29.77 -3.42 -28.92
N GLY A 77 -30.63 -3.66 -27.92
CA GLY A 77 -32.05 -3.95 -28.14
C GLY A 77 -32.33 -5.35 -28.69
N THR A 78 -33.59 -5.59 -29.04
CA THR A 78 -34.09 -6.80 -29.72
C THR A 78 -35.13 -6.41 -30.78
N GLU A 79 -35.76 -7.39 -31.43
CA GLU A 79 -36.92 -7.13 -32.30
C GLU A 79 -38.11 -6.48 -31.54
N HIS A 80 -38.21 -6.67 -30.22
CA HIS A 80 -39.35 -6.21 -29.42
C HIS A 80 -38.99 -5.12 -28.39
N SER A 81 -37.70 -4.84 -28.21
CA SER A 81 -37.21 -3.85 -27.24
C SER A 81 -36.18 -2.92 -27.86
N ASP A 82 -36.32 -1.64 -27.57
CA ASP A 82 -35.47 -0.59 -28.13
C ASP A 82 -34.05 -0.65 -27.52
N PRO A 83 -33.00 -0.24 -28.25
CA PRO A 83 -31.67 -0.06 -27.65
C PRO A 83 -31.71 0.96 -26.50
N ALA A 84 -30.77 0.84 -25.57
CA ALA A 84 -30.62 1.77 -24.46
C ALA A 84 -29.15 1.90 -24.05
N ASP A 85 -28.85 2.95 -23.30
CA ASP A 85 -27.53 3.19 -22.74
C ASP A 85 -27.60 3.66 -21.28
N ALA A 86 -26.50 3.47 -20.56
CA ALA A 86 -26.34 3.93 -19.19
C ALA A 86 -24.88 4.26 -18.88
N THR A 87 -24.71 5.17 -17.92
CA THR A 87 -23.40 5.57 -17.40
C THR A 87 -23.21 5.12 -15.96
N ALA A 88 -21.98 4.81 -15.59
CA ALA A 88 -21.56 4.59 -14.21
C ALA A 88 -20.10 5.04 -14.05
N LYS A 89 -19.58 4.99 -12.82
CA LYS A 89 -18.19 5.29 -12.50
C LYS A 89 -17.37 4.01 -12.34
N LEU A 90 -16.14 4.03 -12.87
CA LEU A 90 -15.09 3.07 -12.55
C LEU A 90 -14.06 3.77 -11.68
N TYR A 91 -13.86 3.26 -10.47
CA TYR A 91 -12.81 3.71 -9.55
C TYR A 91 -11.71 2.65 -9.51
N LEU A 92 -10.48 3.08 -9.79
CA LEU A 92 -9.30 2.23 -9.80
C LEU A 92 -8.42 2.51 -8.60
N ASN A 93 -8.02 1.43 -7.93
CA ASN A 93 -7.00 1.46 -6.91
C ASN A 93 -5.69 0.95 -7.50
N HIS A 94 -4.69 1.81 -7.56
CA HIS A 94 -3.33 1.49 -8.04
C HIS A 94 -2.36 1.13 -6.91
N ASP A 95 -2.82 1.22 -5.66
CA ASP A 95 -1.99 1.05 -4.48
C ASP A 95 -1.87 -0.43 -4.12
N LYS A 96 -1.23 -1.19 -5.01
CA LYS A 96 -0.98 -2.62 -4.78
C LYS A 96 -0.25 -2.79 -3.45
N PRO A 97 -0.78 -3.62 -2.53
CA PRO A 97 -0.07 -3.96 -1.31
C PRO A 97 1.31 -4.50 -1.65
N ILE A 98 2.33 -3.90 -1.04
CA ILE A 98 3.70 -4.38 -1.14
C ILE A 98 3.93 -5.27 0.07
N GLU A 99 4.12 -6.56 -0.17
CA GLU A 99 4.49 -7.54 0.86
C GLU A 99 5.96 -7.90 0.69
N VAL A 100 6.69 -7.87 1.81
CA VAL A 100 8.14 -8.06 1.84
C VAL A 100 8.48 -9.20 2.80
N PRO A 101 9.05 -10.31 2.33
CA PRO A 101 9.60 -11.33 3.21
C PRO A 101 10.61 -10.75 4.18
N ILE A 102 10.60 -11.20 5.43
CA ILE A 102 11.51 -10.72 6.48
C ILE A 102 12.96 -10.73 5.99
N PHE A 103 13.40 -11.79 5.31
CA PHE A 103 14.74 -11.91 4.75
C PHE A 103 15.10 -10.81 3.75
N ASP A 104 14.18 -10.43 2.86
CA ASP A 104 14.41 -9.34 1.91
C ASP A 104 14.50 -7.98 2.61
N LEU A 105 13.69 -7.79 3.66
CA LEU A 105 13.76 -6.60 4.51
C LEU A 105 15.10 -6.53 5.27
N GLN A 106 15.60 -7.66 5.80
CA GLN A 106 16.92 -7.75 6.44
C GLN A 106 18.05 -7.37 5.48
N ASN A 107 18.02 -7.90 4.26
CA ASN A 107 18.99 -7.55 3.21
C ASN A 107 18.89 -6.07 2.79
N ALA A 108 17.68 -5.51 2.77
CA ALA A 108 17.48 -4.08 2.53
C ALA A 108 18.04 -3.22 3.67
N CYS A 109 17.84 -3.63 4.92
CA CYS A 109 18.42 -2.97 6.11
C CYS A 109 19.94 -2.96 6.06
N TYR A 110 20.56 -4.11 5.77
CA TYR A 110 22.02 -4.22 5.60
C TYR A 110 22.56 -3.25 4.55
N ARG A 111 21.93 -3.19 3.38
CA ARG A 111 22.35 -2.29 2.30
C ARG A 111 22.15 -0.82 2.69
N LEU A 112 21.05 -0.49 3.37
CA LEU A 112 20.73 0.87 3.80
C LEU A 112 21.70 1.38 4.88
N THR A 113 22.02 0.57 5.90
CA THR A 113 22.97 0.97 6.94
C THR A 113 24.35 1.22 6.35
N LYS A 114 24.83 0.33 5.47
CA LYS A 114 26.09 0.53 4.71
C LYS A 114 26.06 1.78 3.85
N TRP A 115 24.96 2.03 3.15
CA TRP A 115 24.79 3.22 2.34
C TRP A 115 24.89 4.50 3.18
N ILE A 116 24.20 4.55 4.33
CA ILE A 116 24.24 5.69 5.26
C ILE A 116 25.65 5.88 5.81
N ASP A 117 26.32 4.81 6.23
CA ASP A 117 27.67 4.87 6.79
C ASP A 117 28.69 5.44 5.80
N VAL A 118 28.54 5.14 4.50
CA VAL A 118 29.43 5.63 3.43
C VAL A 118 29.04 7.02 2.94
N ASN A 119 27.75 7.25 2.68
CA ASN A 119 27.27 8.48 2.04
C ASN A 119 26.92 9.59 3.04
N LYS A 120 26.92 9.29 4.33
CA LYS A 120 26.65 10.22 5.42
C LYS A 120 25.31 10.94 5.25
N LYS A 121 24.30 10.21 4.75
CA LYS A 121 22.92 10.70 4.58
C LYS A 121 21.94 9.56 4.43
N LEU A 122 20.70 9.79 4.86
CA LEU A 122 19.56 8.94 4.59
C LEU A 122 19.02 9.23 3.17
N PRO A 123 18.88 8.23 2.28
CA PRO A 123 18.20 8.40 0.99
C PRO A 123 16.69 8.59 1.17
N GLY A 124 15.99 9.14 0.17
CA GLY A 124 14.52 9.30 0.25
C GLY A 124 13.72 8.02 0.00
N LYS A 125 14.29 7.07 -0.75
CA LYS A 125 13.70 5.77 -1.08
C LYS A 125 14.80 4.71 -1.12
N ILE A 126 14.40 3.44 -0.94
CA ILE A 126 15.26 2.27 -1.12
C ILE A 126 14.59 1.24 -2.02
N ALA A 127 15.39 0.42 -2.69
CA ALA A 127 14.91 -0.71 -3.48
C ALA A 127 14.82 -1.97 -2.62
N ILE A 128 13.62 -2.54 -2.49
CA ILE A 128 13.39 -3.87 -1.92
C ILE A 128 12.82 -4.74 -3.03
N LYS A 129 13.59 -5.74 -3.47
CA LYS A 129 13.33 -6.46 -4.73
C LYS A 129 13.19 -5.47 -5.91
N LYS A 130 12.02 -5.43 -6.56
CA LYS A 130 11.70 -4.52 -7.68
C LYS A 130 10.96 -3.25 -7.22
N GLU A 131 10.57 -3.19 -5.96
CA GLU A 131 9.75 -2.10 -5.41
C GLU A 131 10.61 -0.95 -4.88
N GLN A 132 10.13 0.28 -5.09
CA GLN A 132 10.73 1.50 -4.57
C GLN A 132 9.99 1.96 -3.31
N VAL A 133 10.53 1.65 -2.15
CA VAL A 133 9.91 1.92 -0.84
C VAL A 133 10.44 3.24 -0.28
N SER A 134 9.54 4.17 0.07
CA SER A 134 9.92 5.41 0.76
C SER A 134 10.45 5.12 2.15
N VAL A 135 11.36 5.96 2.66
CA VAL A 135 11.87 5.76 4.03
C VAL A 135 10.81 5.95 5.13
N ALA A 136 9.72 6.67 4.84
CA ALA A 136 8.55 6.77 5.74
C ALA A 136 7.81 5.43 5.83
N ASN A 137 7.48 4.83 4.69
CA ASN A 137 6.85 3.51 4.64
C ASN A 137 7.76 2.44 5.25
N LEU A 138 9.07 2.56 5.01
CA LEU A 138 10.08 1.67 5.58
C LEU A 138 10.03 1.68 7.11
N LEU A 139 9.94 2.84 7.76
CA LEU A 139 9.93 2.92 9.22
C LEU A 139 8.79 2.08 9.83
N TYR A 140 7.59 2.15 9.23
CA TYR A 140 6.45 1.33 9.66
C TYR A 140 6.68 -0.16 9.44
N ALA A 141 7.22 -0.53 8.26
CA ALA A 141 7.57 -1.91 7.95
C ALA A 141 8.63 -2.47 8.92
N LEU A 142 9.63 -1.68 9.28
CA LEU A 142 10.66 -2.07 10.25
C LEU A 142 10.06 -2.31 11.65
N ALA A 143 9.20 -1.41 12.12
CA ALA A 143 8.54 -1.56 13.41
C ALA A 143 7.63 -2.80 13.46
N ASN A 144 6.87 -3.06 12.40
CA ASN A 144 6.07 -4.29 12.28
C ASN A 144 6.95 -5.54 12.18
N CYS A 145 8.09 -5.47 11.49
CA CYS A 145 9.03 -6.58 11.43
C CYS A 145 9.61 -6.91 12.82
N VAL A 146 9.91 -5.91 13.65
CA VAL A 146 10.31 -6.14 15.04
C VAL A 146 9.23 -6.93 15.80
N LYS A 147 7.96 -6.54 15.67
CA LYS A 147 6.84 -7.26 16.30
C LYS A 147 6.73 -8.69 15.79
N LYS A 148 6.75 -8.89 14.47
CA LYS A 148 6.66 -10.22 13.86
C LYS A 148 7.77 -11.16 14.33
N ILE A 149 9.02 -10.68 14.36
CA ILE A 149 10.13 -11.47 14.87
C ILE A 149 9.96 -11.77 16.38
N ASN A 150 9.48 -10.80 17.17
CA ASN A 150 9.19 -11.03 18.59
C ASN A 150 8.09 -12.07 18.82
N ASP A 151 7.07 -12.06 17.97
CA ASP A 151 5.88 -12.91 18.07
C ASP A 151 6.06 -14.25 17.33
N GLU A 152 7.27 -14.53 16.82
CA GLU A 152 7.62 -15.71 16.00
C GLU A 152 6.71 -15.89 14.77
N ASP A 153 6.21 -14.80 14.20
CA ASP A 153 5.35 -14.78 13.02
C ASP A 153 6.21 -14.68 11.72
N PRO A 154 6.26 -15.75 10.90
CA PRO A 154 7.10 -15.80 9.70
C PRO A 154 6.45 -15.14 8.48
N SER A 155 5.23 -14.62 8.58
CA SER A 155 4.54 -14.03 7.43
C SER A 155 5.19 -12.73 6.94
N ASP A 156 4.96 -12.42 5.67
CA ASP A 156 5.54 -11.23 5.03
C ASP A 156 5.14 -9.93 5.74
N VAL A 157 6.04 -8.95 5.67
CA VAL A 157 5.83 -7.62 6.23
C VAL A 157 5.11 -6.76 5.20
N MET A 158 3.93 -6.26 5.55
CA MET A 158 3.20 -5.32 4.71
C MET A 158 3.85 -3.92 4.76
N VAL A 159 4.06 -3.33 3.59
CA VAL A 159 4.56 -1.97 3.43
C VAL A 159 3.39 -1.02 3.17
N THR A 160 3.01 -0.29 4.21
CA THR A 160 1.90 0.68 4.17
C THR A 160 2.42 2.08 3.82
N LYS A 161 1.59 2.86 3.11
CA LYS A 161 1.93 4.24 2.73
C LYS A 161 1.75 5.22 3.88
N PHE A 162 2.80 6.00 4.15
CA PHE A 162 2.78 7.08 5.14
C PHE A 162 3.58 8.29 4.67
N ASN A 163 3.22 9.46 5.18
CA ASN A 163 3.96 10.69 4.93
C ASN A 163 5.18 10.80 5.85
N PRO A 164 6.34 11.29 5.37
CA PRO A 164 7.47 11.58 6.26
C PRO A 164 7.15 12.75 7.21
N PRO A 165 7.84 12.89 8.35
CA PRO A 165 7.72 14.09 9.14
C PRO A 165 8.28 15.30 8.37
N LYS A 166 7.79 16.51 8.66
CA LYS A 166 8.35 17.74 8.07
C LYS A 166 9.85 17.89 8.34
N VAL A 167 10.27 17.56 9.57
CA VAL A 167 11.66 17.62 10.03
C VAL A 167 11.89 16.46 11.01
N SER A 168 13.04 15.79 10.90
CA SER A 168 13.53 14.86 11.93
C SER A 168 14.09 15.65 13.10
N SER A 169 13.62 15.40 14.32
CA SER A 169 14.03 16.14 15.53
C SER A 169 14.81 15.24 16.47
N GLU A 170 16.09 15.52 16.71
CA GLU A 170 16.91 14.73 17.63
C GLU A 170 17.66 15.65 18.60
N ASN A 171 17.79 15.22 19.86
CA ASN A 171 18.64 15.88 20.88
C ASN A 171 19.63 14.93 21.57
N ILE A 172 19.75 13.67 21.13
CA ILE A 172 20.73 12.70 21.64
C ILE A 172 22.14 13.29 21.59
N LYS A 173 22.85 13.24 22.72
CA LYS A 173 24.24 13.73 22.85
C LYS A 173 25.26 12.62 23.04
N GLU A 174 24.85 11.51 23.65
CA GLU A 174 25.71 10.37 23.98
C GLU A 174 25.01 9.08 23.54
N ASP A 175 25.77 7.99 23.44
CA ASP A 175 25.23 6.69 23.05
C ASP A 175 24.18 6.20 24.05
N ILE A 176 23.01 5.82 23.54
CA ILE A 176 21.93 5.22 24.34
C ILE A 176 21.93 3.71 24.05
N GLN A 177 22.02 2.89 25.09
CA GLN A 177 21.78 1.46 24.97
C GLN A 177 20.29 1.18 25.16
N LEU A 178 19.67 0.52 24.19
CA LEU A 178 18.30 0.04 24.28
C LEU A 178 18.30 -1.48 24.46
N THR A 179 17.58 -1.95 25.46
CA THR A 179 17.22 -3.34 25.65
C THR A 179 16.17 -3.78 24.63
N LYS A 180 15.99 -5.10 24.49
CA LYS A 180 14.92 -5.69 23.68
C LYS A 180 13.55 -5.11 23.99
N ASP A 181 13.20 -5.06 25.27
CA ASP A 181 11.86 -4.63 25.68
C ASP A 181 11.64 -3.14 25.36
N GLU A 182 12.66 -2.30 25.51
CA GLU A 182 12.59 -0.87 25.18
C GLU A 182 12.39 -0.64 23.68
N TYR A 183 13.15 -1.29 22.80
CA TYR A 183 12.95 -1.06 21.37
C TYR A 183 11.66 -1.71 20.83
N ILE A 184 11.12 -2.74 21.51
CA ILE A 184 9.78 -3.26 21.21
C ILE A 184 8.70 -2.23 21.59
N GLN A 185 8.85 -1.54 22.73
CA GLN A 185 7.95 -0.44 23.10
C GLN A 185 8.01 0.70 22.08
N ILE A 186 9.22 1.08 21.65
CA ILE A 186 9.41 2.08 20.59
C ILE A 186 8.75 1.62 19.27
N ALA A 187 8.86 0.33 18.92
CA ALA A 187 8.22 -0.23 17.74
C ALA A 187 6.69 -0.06 17.79
N ASN A 188 6.07 -0.36 18.94
CA ASN A 188 4.64 -0.16 19.15
C ASN A 188 4.24 1.32 19.06
N GLU A 189 5.03 2.22 19.63
CA GLU A 189 4.76 3.67 19.58
C GLU A 189 4.85 4.23 18.16
N ILE A 190 5.83 3.78 17.36
CA ILE A 190 5.93 4.10 15.93
C ILE A 190 4.65 3.68 15.21
N ILE A 191 4.22 2.42 15.40
CA ILE A 191 3.03 1.87 14.73
C ILE A 191 1.80 2.69 15.09
N THR A 192 1.52 2.88 16.39
CA THR A 192 0.37 3.66 16.87
C THR A 192 0.39 5.08 16.32
N THR A 193 1.52 5.78 16.40
CA THR A 193 1.64 7.17 15.91
C THR A 193 1.35 7.27 14.42
N MET A 194 1.86 6.32 13.64
CA MET A 194 1.68 6.32 12.20
C MET A 194 0.25 5.95 11.81
N ASP A 195 -0.34 4.96 12.47
CA ASP A 195 -1.73 4.57 12.23
C ASP A 195 -2.73 5.69 12.56
N ASP A 196 -2.51 6.43 13.65
CA ASP A 196 -3.37 7.54 14.08
C ASP A 196 -3.21 8.78 13.20
N SER A 197 -1.96 9.18 12.91
CA SER A 197 -1.68 10.48 12.27
C SER A 197 -1.51 10.39 10.75
N LYS A 198 -1.33 9.19 10.19
CA LYS A 198 -0.88 8.95 8.81
C LYS A 198 0.47 9.60 8.45
N ASN A 199 1.23 10.01 9.47
CA ASN A 199 2.56 10.59 9.33
C ASN A 199 3.57 9.81 10.19
N SER A 200 4.78 9.63 9.69
CA SER A 200 5.90 9.14 10.48
C SER A 200 6.22 10.10 11.63
N PRO A 201 6.59 9.59 12.83
CA PRO A 201 6.99 10.43 13.95
C PRO A 201 8.23 11.26 13.59
N ALA A 202 8.27 12.52 14.03
CA ALA A 202 9.48 13.34 13.94
C ALA A 202 10.58 12.82 14.88
N PHE A 203 10.16 12.23 16.00
CA PHE A 203 10.98 11.55 17.00
C PHE A 203 10.11 10.65 17.91
N ILE A 204 10.76 9.79 18.68
CA ILE A 204 10.19 9.09 19.83
C ILE A 204 11.01 9.46 21.07
N GLU A 205 10.36 9.70 22.20
CA GLU A 205 11.04 10.05 23.44
C GLU A 205 11.47 8.80 24.22
N VAL A 206 12.73 8.74 24.62
CA VAL A 206 13.34 7.62 25.34
C VAL A 206 14.23 8.21 26.43
N ASN A 207 13.89 7.97 27.70
CA ASN A 207 14.66 8.45 28.85
C ASN A 207 14.93 9.98 28.84
N GLY A 208 13.98 10.76 28.32
CA GLY A 208 14.10 12.22 28.17
C GLY A 208 14.88 12.70 26.94
N GLU A 209 15.38 11.78 26.12
CA GLU A 209 16.04 12.04 24.84
C GLU A 209 15.10 11.72 23.67
N LYS A 210 15.19 12.48 22.58
CA LYS A 210 14.39 12.36 21.37
C LYS A 210 15.19 11.59 20.33
N LEU A 211 14.80 10.34 20.08
CA LEU A 211 15.28 9.57 18.94
C LEU A 211 14.61 10.06 17.66
N GLY A 212 15.34 10.83 16.85
CA GLY A 212 14.80 11.43 15.63
C GLY A 212 14.47 10.39 14.54
N PHE A 213 13.51 10.73 13.67
CA PHE A 213 13.08 9.90 12.53
C PHE A 213 14.21 9.21 11.75
N MET A 214 15.27 9.95 11.40
CA MET A 214 16.39 9.37 10.65
C MET A 214 17.14 8.29 11.44
N ASN A 215 17.30 8.51 12.75
CA ASN A 215 17.97 7.58 13.64
C ASN A 215 17.08 6.38 14.00
N LEU A 216 15.76 6.58 14.09
CA LEU A 216 14.80 5.47 14.22
C LEU A 216 14.95 4.49 13.06
N ILE A 217 15.00 4.98 11.82
CA ILE A 217 15.21 4.11 10.64
C ILE A 217 16.55 3.39 10.74
N TYR A 218 17.65 4.12 11.00
CA TYR A 218 18.98 3.51 11.08
C TYR A 218 19.10 2.47 12.20
N THR A 219 18.55 2.78 13.37
CA THR A 219 18.54 1.89 14.55
C THR A 219 17.70 0.65 14.29
N PHE A 220 16.49 0.80 13.75
CA PHE A 220 15.63 -0.34 13.44
C PHE A 220 16.20 -1.19 12.30
N CYS A 221 16.86 -0.60 11.30
CA CYS A 221 17.61 -1.38 10.32
C CYS A 221 18.74 -2.19 10.98
N LYS A 222 19.47 -1.62 11.94
CA LYS A 222 20.47 -2.37 12.71
C LYS A 222 19.86 -3.50 13.54
N ILE A 223 18.67 -3.32 14.13
CA ILE A 223 17.96 -4.39 14.83
C ILE A 223 17.62 -5.51 13.85
N ILE A 224 16.89 -5.20 12.78
CA ILE A 224 16.37 -6.17 11.82
C ILE A 224 17.49 -6.92 11.11
N GLN A 225 18.52 -6.24 10.60
CA GLN A 225 19.62 -6.91 9.88
C GLN A 225 20.45 -7.85 10.77
N ASN A 226 20.45 -7.65 12.09
CA ASN A 226 21.18 -8.50 13.04
C ASN A 226 20.25 -9.49 13.77
N SER A 227 18.95 -9.49 13.46
CA SER A 227 18.00 -10.50 13.93
C SER A 227 18.29 -11.84 13.24
N SER A 228 17.99 -12.95 13.89
CA SER A 228 18.24 -14.29 13.35
C SER A 228 17.05 -15.22 13.56
N GLU A 229 17.20 -16.50 13.20
CA GLU A 229 16.24 -17.55 13.55
C GLU A 229 16.02 -17.65 15.07
N ASN A 230 16.99 -17.23 15.89
CA ASN A 230 16.86 -17.18 17.35
C ASN A 230 16.13 -15.92 17.86
N GLY A 231 15.54 -15.13 16.97
CA GLY A 231 14.78 -13.92 17.28
C GLY A 231 15.61 -12.63 17.26
N LEU A 232 15.10 -11.62 17.99
CA LEU A 232 15.67 -10.29 18.05
C LEU A 232 16.94 -10.23 18.92
N ILE A 233 17.84 -9.30 18.60
CA ILE A 233 19.06 -9.04 19.40
C ILE A 233 18.73 -8.52 20.81
N SER A 234 19.52 -8.91 21.82
CA SER A 234 19.22 -8.53 23.21
C SER A 234 19.32 -7.03 23.49
N THR A 235 20.23 -6.33 22.80
CA THR A 235 20.44 -4.88 22.95
C THR A 235 20.90 -4.25 21.63
N VAL A 236 20.68 -2.94 21.49
CA VAL A 236 21.21 -2.11 20.40
C VAL A 236 21.74 -0.78 20.95
N TYR A 237 22.83 -0.28 20.39
CA TYR A 237 23.35 1.05 20.70
C TYR A 237 22.90 2.07 19.65
N VAL A 238 22.33 3.17 20.14
CA VAL A 238 21.87 4.32 19.37
C VAL A 238 22.90 5.43 19.55
N ARG A 239 23.62 5.73 18.46
CA ARG A 239 24.58 6.84 18.42
C ARG A 239 23.87 8.11 17.99
N PRO A 240 24.32 9.31 18.40
CA PRO A 240 23.79 10.56 17.86
C PRO A 240 23.82 10.56 16.33
N TRP A 241 22.72 10.91 15.69
CA TRP A 241 22.60 10.94 14.23
C TRP A 241 23.67 11.83 13.61
N LYS A 242 23.91 13.00 14.22
CA LYS A 242 24.95 13.95 13.80
C LYS A 242 26.35 13.32 13.68
N GLU A 243 26.64 12.28 14.47
CA GLU A 243 27.93 11.57 14.44
C GLU A 243 27.93 10.47 13.38
N ILE A 244 26.80 9.79 13.18
CA ILE A 244 26.64 8.81 12.10
C ILE A 244 26.87 9.46 10.73
N VAL A 245 26.34 10.68 10.54
CA VAL A 245 26.46 11.46 9.30
C VAL A 245 27.59 12.49 9.30
N ALA A 246 28.48 12.47 10.29
CA ALA A 246 29.70 13.28 10.24
C ALA A 246 30.63 12.76 9.12
N LYS A 247 31.31 13.68 8.43
CA LYS A 247 32.32 13.37 7.42
C LYS A 247 33.69 13.21 8.05
#